data_AF-A0A7C4AP00-F1
#
_entry.id   AF-A0A7C4AP00-F1
#
_cell.length_a   1.000
_cell.length_b   1.000
_cell.length_c   1.000
_cell.angle_alpha   90.00
_cell.angle_beta   90.00
_cell.angle_gamma   90.00
#
_symmetry.space_group_name_H-M   'P 1'
#
loop_
_entity.id
_entity.type
_entity.pdbx_description
1 polymer ?
#
loop_
_entity_poly.entity_id
_entity_poly.type
_entity_poly.pdbx_seq_one_letter_code
_entity_poly.pdbx_strand_id
1 'polypeptide(L)'
;METYQMKQIINQLIQLQVLTFTLDEQKALTSETYLKDLETSIKNLSETLPQDIVKLFHQLSGRYSSAVVPMTNGICSGCGMSVPTILAYEVKLGNKIIQCPRCTRILFYRDSLPRQLKRIVSATKPATGLERFSCSKLMIPNLQGKTRDEIIQEMIEVMASEGFVEKPDELLKSALNREAIVPTAVENGLAFPHVRGIEGGGLIFSAGLKKQGVHFGAPKNRLTKIIFFIVIPLAASAFYLNLITGFMQAFSDAAARDRLLDCKTPEKMWQVLNQLTKKIIP
;
A
#
# COMPACT_ATOMS: atom_id res chain seq x y z
N MET A 1 -5.15 8.95 33.41
CA MET A 1 -5.45 7.54 33.07
C MET A 1 -6.36 7.43 31.85
N GLU A 2 -7.45 8.19 31.75
CA GLU A 2 -8.40 8.17 30.62
C GLU A 2 -7.77 8.53 29.24
N THR A 3 -6.89 9.52 29.18
CA THR A 3 -6.17 9.91 27.94
C THR A 3 -5.37 8.77 27.32
N TYR A 4 -4.71 7.93 28.14
CA TYR A 4 -3.89 6.83 27.65
C TYR A 4 -4.76 5.73 27.02
N GLN A 5 -5.90 5.46 27.64
CA GLN A 5 -6.87 4.48 27.17
C GLN A 5 -7.44 4.85 25.79
N MET A 6 -7.72 6.13 25.53
CA MET A 6 -8.26 6.53 24.23
C MET A 6 -7.24 6.45 23.10
N LYS A 7 -5.98 6.83 23.35
CA LYS A 7 -4.90 6.65 22.36
C LYS A 7 -4.72 5.18 21.98
N GLN A 8 -4.85 4.28 22.95
CA GLN A 8 -4.84 2.84 22.70
C GLN A 8 -6.00 2.41 21.80
N ILE A 9 -7.22 2.89 22.06
CA ILE A 9 -8.40 2.63 21.22
C ILE A 9 -8.17 3.13 19.77
N ILE A 10 -7.64 4.33 19.59
CA ILE A 10 -7.31 4.86 18.25
C ILE A 10 -6.29 3.96 17.54
N ASN A 11 -5.26 3.51 18.24
CA ASN A 11 -4.26 2.60 17.66
C ASN A 11 -4.86 1.24 17.30
N GLN A 12 -5.74 0.69 18.14
CA GLN A 12 -6.47 -0.55 17.87
C GLN A 12 -7.41 -0.40 16.66
N LEU A 13 -8.06 0.76 16.48
CA LEU A 13 -8.85 1.06 15.29
C LEU A 13 -8.00 1.13 14.01
N ILE A 14 -6.81 1.73 14.10
CA ILE A 14 -5.86 1.75 12.98
C ILE A 14 -5.44 0.31 12.64
N GLN A 15 -5.13 -0.50 13.65
CA GLN A 15 -4.77 -1.91 13.45
C GLN A 15 -5.93 -2.72 12.85
N LEU A 16 -7.15 -2.52 13.33
CA LEU A 16 -8.35 -3.18 12.80
C LEU A 16 -8.53 -2.86 11.32
N GLN A 17 -8.39 -1.59 10.93
CA GLN A 17 -8.42 -1.18 9.53
C GLN A 17 -7.36 -1.87 8.67
N VAL A 18 -6.12 -1.95 9.17
CA VAL A 18 -5.02 -2.61 8.44
C VAL A 18 -5.30 -4.10 8.26
N LEU A 19 -5.83 -4.78 9.28
CA LEU A 19 -6.21 -6.19 9.18
C LEU A 19 -7.34 -6.39 8.17
N THR A 20 -8.36 -5.54 8.17
CA THR A 20 -9.45 -5.60 7.16
C THR A 20 -8.91 -5.42 5.74
N PHE A 21 -8.02 -4.46 5.50
CA PHE A 21 -7.38 -4.30 4.19
C PHE A 21 -6.56 -5.50 3.78
N THR A 22 -5.86 -6.11 4.74
CA THR A 22 -5.05 -7.31 4.50
C THR A 22 -5.95 -8.48 4.13
N LEU A 23 -7.09 -8.65 4.79
CA LEU A 23 -8.09 -9.67 4.46
C LEU A 23 -8.67 -9.48 3.06
N ASP A 24 -9.07 -8.26 2.70
CA ASP A 24 -9.62 -7.95 1.38
C ASP A 24 -8.61 -8.23 0.26
N GLU A 25 -7.34 -7.91 0.51
CA GLU A 25 -6.25 -8.24 -0.40
C GLU A 25 -6.07 -9.76 -0.53
N GLN A 26 -5.98 -10.52 0.56
CA GLN A 26 -5.83 -11.98 0.50
C GLN A 26 -7.00 -12.65 -0.24
N LYS A 27 -8.22 -12.12 -0.08
CA LYS A 27 -9.40 -12.55 -0.84
C LYS A 27 -9.24 -12.28 -2.33
N ALA A 28 -8.75 -11.09 -2.72
CA ALA A 28 -8.48 -10.75 -4.11
C ALA A 28 -7.36 -11.62 -4.72
N LEU A 29 -6.37 -12.01 -3.91
CA LEU A 29 -5.24 -12.85 -4.32
C LEU A 29 -5.59 -14.36 -4.31
N THR A 30 -6.82 -14.76 -3.93
CA THR A 30 -7.27 -16.17 -3.78
C THR A 30 -6.39 -17.04 -2.88
N SER A 31 -5.69 -16.42 -1.93
CA SER A 31 -4.80 -17.11 -0.99
C SER A 31 -5.58 -17.54 0.25
N GLU A 32 -5.81 -18.84 0.42
CA GLU A 32 -6.53 -19.37 1.59
C GLU A 32 -5.66 -19.46 2.85
N THR A 33 -4.34 -19.33 2.73
CA THR A 33 -3.38 -19.69 3.78
C THR A 33 -3.55 -18.85 5.06
N TYR A 34 -3.95 -17.58 4.93
CA TYR A 34 -4.02 -16.65 6.07
C TYR A 34 -5.43 -16.13 6.36
N LEU A 35 -6.46 -16.56 5.62
CA LEU A 35 -7.80 -15.97 5.73
C LEU A 35 -8.43 -16.20 7.11
N LYS A 36 -8.39 -17.43 7.61
CA LYS A 36 -8.99 -17.79 8.92
C LYS A 36 -8.30 -17.07 10.08
N ASP A 37 -6.98 -16.95 10.02
CA ASP A 37 -6.19 -16.29 11.06
C ASP A 37 -6.46 -14.77 11.09
N LEU A 38 -6.59 -14.15 9.91
CA LEU A 38 -6.97 -12.75 9.77
C LEU A 38 -8.40 -12.50 10.27
N GLU A 39 -9.36 -13.32 9.86
CA GLU A 39 -10.76 -13.21 10.32
C GLU A 39 -10.86 -13.35 11.85
N THR A 40 -10.12 -14.31 12.42
CA THR A 40 -10.04 -14.50 13.88
C THR A 40 -9.39 -13.30 14.57
N SER A 41 -8.30 -12.77 14.02
CA SER A 41 -7.62 -11.59 14.56
C SER A 41 -8.49 -10.33 14.52
N ILE A 42 -9.23 -10.12 13.42
CA ILE A 42 -10.20 -9.03 13.27
C ILE A 42 -11.30 -9.15 14.32
N LYS A 43 -11.85 -10.37 14.50
CA LYS A 43 -12.89 -10.65 15.49
C LYS A 43 -12.40 -10.36 16.91
N ASN A 44 -11.28 -10.96 17.31
CA ASN A 44 -10.71 -10.78 18.63
C ASN A 44 -10.42 -9.30 18.93
N LEU A 45 -9.82 -8.57 17.97
CA LEU A 45 -9.52 -7.16 18.15
C LEU A 45 -10.81 -6.31 18.29
N SER A 46 -11.83 -6.62 17.49
CA SER A 46 -13.13 -5.95 17.56
C SER A 46 -13.82 -6.18 18.92
N GLU A 47 -13.70 -7.37 19.51
CA GLU A 47 -14.26 -7.69 20.82
C GLU A 47 -13.58 -6.92 21.97
N THR A 48 -12.31 -6.51 21.81
CA THR A 48 -11.61 -5.69 22.80
C THR A 48 -11.99 -4.20 22.77
N LEU A 49 -12.69 -3.75 21.72
CA LEU A 49 -13.06 -2.36 21.52
C LEU A 49 -14.50 -2.06 22.03
N PRO A 50 -14.78 -0.83 22.46
CA PRO A 50 -16.14 -0.41 22.78
C PRO A 50 -17.11 -0.61 21.61
N GLN A 51 -18.30 -1.17 21.89
CA GLN A 51 -19.24 -1.63 20.85
C GLN A 51 -19.81 -0.49 20.00
N ASP A 52 -20.00 0.69 20.56
CA ASP A 52 -20.39 1.91 19.85
C ASP A 52 -19.32 2.35 18.84
N ILE A 53 -18.04 2.25 19.22
CA ILE A 53 -16.91 2.57 18.36
C ILE A 53 -16.76 1.55 17.22
N VAL A 54 -16.93 0.26 17.51
CA VAL A 54 -16.90 -0.81 16.49
C VAL A 54 -18.03 -0.63 15.48
N LYS A 55 -19.25 -0.31 15.93
CA LYS A 55 -20.38 0.00 15.05
C LYS A 55 -20.08 1.20 14.15
N LEU A 56 -19.51 2.27 14.71
CA LEU A 56 -19.09 3.44 13.93
C LEU A 56 -18.05 3.07 12.86
N PHE A 57 -17.04 2.28 13.24
CA PHE A 57 -16.01 1.80 12.32
C PHE A 57 -16.62 1.04 11.15
N HIS A 58 -17.47 0.03 11.40
CA HIS A 58 -18.10 -0.75 10.34
C HIS A 58 -19.02 0.08 9.44
N GLN A 59 -19.78 1.02 10.03
CA GLN A 59 -20.62 1.94 9.25
C GLN A 59 -19.78 2.79 8.28
N LEU A 60 -18.61 3.26 8.72
CA LEU A 60 -17.70 4.05 7.87
C LEU A 60 -17.01 3.17 6.82
N SER A 61 -16.56 1.96 7.19
CA SER A 61 -15.92 1.01 6.27
C SER A 61 -16.87 0.54 5.17
N GLY A 62 -18.18 0.49 5.43
CA GLY A 62 -19.18 0.21 4.39
C GLY A 62 -19.38 1.36 3.38
N ARG A 63 -19.00 2.59 3.73
CA ARG A 63 -19.17 3.79 2.88
C ARG A 63 -17.88 4.25 2.21
N TYR A 64 -16.75 3.94 2.82
CA TYR A 64 -15.45 4.47 2.43
C TYR A 64 -14.40 3.36 2.41
N SER A 65 -13.43 3.49 1.50
CA SER A 65 -12.25 2.61 1.47
C SER A 65 -11.38 2.70 2.72
N SER A 66 -11.56 3.73 3.57
CA SER A 66 -10.87 3.85 4.86
C SER A 66 -11.78 4.59 5.84
N ALA A 67 -12.02 3.99 7.00
CA ALA A 67 -12.82 4.57 8.07
C ALA A 67 -12.00 5.50 8.99
N VAL A 68 -10.72 5.19 9.17
CA VAL A 68 -9.78 5.86 10.05
C VAL A 68 -8.68 6.47 9.19
N VAL A 69 -8.50 7.80 9.25
CA VAL A 69 -7.60 8.53 8.37
C VAL A 69 -6.71 9.51 9.15
N PRO A 70 -5.45 9.69 8.74
CA PRO A 70 -4.56 10.64 9.39
C PRO A 70 -4.99 12.07 9.10
N MET A 71 -4.89 12.92 10.11
CA MET A 71 -4.80 14.36 9.96
C MET A 71 -3.32 14.76 9.90
N THR A 72 -2.91 15.36 8.79
CA THR A 72 -1.52 15.78 8.54
C THR A 72 -1.51 17.26 8.25
N ASN A 73 -0.71 18.05 8.99
CA ASN A 73 -0.64 19.51 8.86
C ASN A 73 -2.04 20.19 8.90
N GLY A 74 -2.92 19.70 9.78
CA GLY A 74 -4.29 20.22 9.89
C GLY A 74 -5.20 19.84 8.72
N ILE A 75 -4.78 18.98 7.80
CA ILE A 75 -5.59 18.53 6.66
C ILE A 75 -6.07 17.10 6.89
N CYS A 76 -7.35 16.84 6.62
CA CYS A 76 -7.89 15.48 6.61
C CYS A 76 -7.45 14.76 5.33
N SER A 77 -6.60 13.72 5.46
CA SER A 77 -6.10 12.93 4.31
C SER A 77 -7.21 12.15 3.60
N GLY A 78 -8.41 12.10 4.17
CA GLY A 78 -9.56 11.44 3.57
C GLY A 78 -10.31 12.30 2.54
N CYS A 79 -10.56 13.57 2.83
CA CYS A 79 -11.39 14.46 1.99
C CYS A 79 -10.70 15.78 1.60
N GLY A 80 -9.46 15.99 2.04
CA GLY A 80 -8.67 17.17 1.74
C GLY A 80 -9.12 18.46 2.43
N MET A 81 -10.12 18.42 3.32
CA MET A 81 -10.53 19.63 4.02
C MET A 81 -9.46 20.06 5.03
N SER A 82 -9.30 21.37 5.20
CA SER A 82 -8.63 21.93 6.37
C SER A 82 -9.51 21.69 7.59
N VAL A 83 -8.99 20.95 8.56
CA VAL A 83 -9.64 20.66 9.83
C VAL A 83 -9.61 21.93 10.69
N PRO A 84 -10.74 22.38 11.26
CA PRO A 84 -10.77 23.56 12.13
C PRO A 84 -9.76 23.46 13.27
N THR A 85 -9.08 24.56 13.60
CA THR A 85 -7.94 24.58 14.54
C THR A 85 -8.23 23.90 15.89
N ILE A 86 -9.40 24.18 16.47
CA ILE A 86 -9.82 23.57 17.75
C ILE A 86 -9.91 22.05 17.59
N LEU A 87 -10.53 21.59 16.50
CA LEU A 87 -10.68 20.16 16.24
C LEU A 87 -9.33 19.50 15.94
N ALA A 88 -8.45 20.18 15.21
CA ALA A 88 -7.09 19.70 14.95
C ALA A 88 -6.27 19.54 16.23
N TYR A 89 -6.42 20.47 17.18
CA TYR A 89 -5.81 20.35 18.51
C TYR A 89 -6.34 19.13 19.27
N GLU A 90 -7.66 18.90 19.28
CA GLU A 90 -8.28 17.72 19.91
C GLU A 90 -7.79 16.40 19.30
N VAL A 91 -7.65 16.35 17.97
CA VAL A 91 -7.07 15.19 17.27
C VAL A 91 -5.63 14.94 17.73
N LYS A 92 -4.83 15.99 17.89
CA LYS A 92 -3.44 15.89 18.38
C LYS A 92 -3.37 15.43 19.83
N LEU A 93 -4.30 15.85 20.67
CA LEU A 93 -4.40 15.37 22.05
C LEU A 93 -4.72 13.87 22.12
N GLY A 94 -5.63 13.40 21.25
CA GLY A 94 -6.03 11.99 21.20
C GLY A 94 -6.81 11.52 22.43
N ASN A 95 -7.48 12.45 23.13
CA ASN A 95 -8.25 12.16 24.36
C ASN A 95 -9.64 11.59 24.07
N LYS A 96 -10.17 11.78 22.85
CA LYS A 96 -11.46 11.27 22.40
C LYS A 96 -11.44 10.95 20.92
N ILE A 97 -12.40 10.16 20.44
CA ILE A 97 -12.60 9.95 19.01
C ILE A 97 -13.09 11.25 18.39
N ILE A 98 -12.39 11.69 17.35
CA ILE A 98 -12.74 12.88 16.58
C ILE A 98 -13.08 12.46 15.16
N GLN A 99 -14.22 12.91 14.66
CA GLN A 99 -14.61 12.71 13.26
C GLN A 99 -14.35 13.98 12.45
N CYS A 100 -13.94 13.81 11.20
CA CYS A 100 -13.84 14.89 10.24
C CYS A 100 -15.23 15.52 10.02
N PRO A 101 -15.40 16.85 10.13
CA PRO A 101 -16.72 17.49 10.06
C PRO A 101 -17.32 17.45 8.64
N ARG A 102 -16.52 17.16 7.61
CA ARG A 102 -17.00 17.01 6.22
C ARG A 102 -17.31 15.58 5.85
N CYS A 103 -16.39 14.65 6.09
CA CYS A 103 -16.52 13.27 5.62
C CYS A 103 -16.84 12.26 6.72
N THR A 104 -16.94 12.70 7.98
CA THR A 104 -17.26 11.88 9.17
C THR A 104 -16.27 10.74 9.50
N ARG A 105 -15.21 10.53 8.71
CA ARG A 105 -14.17 9.56 9.02
C ARG A 105 -13.44 9.92 10.33
N ILE A 106 -13.01 8.91 11.06
CA ILE A 106 -12.26 9.05 12.31
C ILE A 106 -10.87 9.61 12.00
N LEU A 107 -10.47 10.66 12.70
CA LEU A 107 -9.17 11.32 12.56
C LEU A 107 -8.20 10.81 13.63
N PHE A 108 -6.96 10.55 13.23
CA PHE A 108 -5.83 10.39 14.15
C PHE A 108 -4.69 11.32 13.76
N TYR A 109 -3.87 11.72 14.73
CA TYR A 109 -2.75 12.61 14.48
C TYR A 109 -1.54 11.86 13.91
N ARG A 110 -0.92 12.44 12.88
CA ARG A 110 0.39 12.02 12.38
C ARG A 110 1.23 13.26 12.05
N ASP A 111 2.45 13.33 12.58
CA ASP A 111 3.34 14.48 12.38
C ASP A 111 3.62 14.75 10.90
N SER A 112 3.85 13.67 10.14
CA SER A 112 3.96 13.71 8.69
C SER A 112 3.66 12.35 8.08
N LEU A 113 3.12 12.34 6.87
CA LEU A 113 3.15 11.18 6.00
C LEU A 113 4.38 11.29 5.10
N PRO A 114 5.01 10.17 4.71
CA PRO A 114 5.83 10.17 3.52
C PRO A 114 4.99 10.79 2.40
N ARG A 115 5.55 11.78 1.73
CA ARG A 115 4.91 12.37 0.56
C ARG A 115 5.58 11.87 -0.70
N GLN A 116 4.75 11.70 -1.72
CA GLN A 116 5.21 11.82 -3.09
C GLN A 116 5.26 13.33 -3.36
N LEU A 117 6.41 13.97 -3.64
CA LEU A 117 6.76 14.44 -4.99
C LEU A 117 7.94 15.45 -5.00
N LYS A 118 8.82 15.30 -6.00
CA LYS A 118 9.34 16.42 -6.84
C LYS A 118 8.94 16.27 -8.32
N ARG A 119 8.58 15.07 -8.79
CA ARG A 119 8.29 14.79 -10.22
C ARG A 119 6.88 14.24 -10.41
N ILE A 120 5.99 15.02 -11.04
CA ILE A 120 4.69 14.55 -11.51
C ILE A 120 4.94 13.70 -12.77
N VAL A 121 4.31 12.52 -12.88
CA VAL A 121 4.30 11.76 -14.14
C VAL A 121 3.51 12.61 -15.16
N SER A 122 4.26 13.37 -15.96
CA SER A 122 3.87 14.20 -17.12
C SER A 122 2.39 14.62 -17.24
N ALA A 123 2.12 15.90 -17.00
CA ALA A 123 0.83 16.56 -17.19
C ALA A 123 0.46 16.88 -18.65
N THR A 124 1.28 16.48 -19.64
CA THR A 124 1.14 16.98 -21.03
C THR A 124 0.30 16.10 -21.96
N LYS A 125 -0.02 14.86 -21.56
CA LYS A 125 -0.99 13.97 -22.22
C LYS A 125 -1.70 13.12 -21.16
N PRO A 126 -2.98 12.74 -21.35
CA PRO A 126 -3.61 11.77 -20.48
C PRO A 126 -2.86 10.43 -20.63
N ALA A 127 -2.08 10.06 -19.61
CA ALA A 127 -1.42 8.78 -19.55
C ALA A 127 -2.45 7.64 -19.57
N THR A 128 -2.19 6.57 -20.32
CA THR A 128 -3.09 5.40 -20.43
C THR A 128 -2.40 4.14 -19.91
N GLY A 129 -3.16 3.19 -19.35
CA GLY A 129 -2.60 1.98 -18.76
C GLY A 129 -1.57 2.28 -17.66
N LEU A 130 -0.43 1.58 -17.71
CA LEU A 130 0.59 1.65 -16.67
C LEU A 130 1.34 2.98 -16.58
N GLU A 131 1.35 3.80 -17.64
CA GLU A 131 2.00 5.11 -17.63
C GLU A 131 1.40 6.05 -16.57
N ARG A 132 0.19 5.76 -16.08
CA ARG A 132 -0.45 6.49 -14.98
C ARG A 132 0.21 6.23 -13.64
N PHE A 133 0.93 5.12 -13.52
CA PHE A 133 1.38 4.57 -12.24
C PHE A 133 2.89 4.26 -12.19
N SER A 134 3.62 4.35 -13.30
CA SER A 134 5.07 4.10 -13.31
C SER A 134 5.72 4.63 -14.60
N CYS A 135 7.03 4.42 -14.73
CA CYS A 135 7.81 4.75 -15.93
C CYS A 135 9.06 3.88 -16.02
N SER A 136 9.79 3.96 -17.14
CA SER A 136 11.00 3.16 -17.36
C SER A 136 12.06 3.34 -16.27
N LYS A 137 12.19 4.52 -15.68
CA LYS A 137 13.18 4.79 -14.63
C LYS A 137 12.90 4.09 -13.30
N LEU A 138 11.70 3.54 -13.13
CA LEU A 138 11.29 2.75 -11.95
C LEU A 138 11.39 1.23 -12.20
N MET A 139 11.96 0.83 -13.33
CA MET A 139 12.21 -0.57 -13.67
C MET A 139 13.63 -0.96 -13.24
N ILE A 140 13.76 -2.05 -12.50
CA ILE A 140 15.02 -2.55 -11.94
C ILE A 140 15.25 -3.98 -12.47
N PRO A 141 15.90 -4.14 -13.64
CA PRO A 141 16.03 -5.45 -14.29
C PRO A 141 16.89 -6.46 -13.52
N ASN A 142 17.65 -6.00 -12.52
CA ASN A 142 18.53 -6.86 -11.72
C ASN A 142 18.66 -6.32 -10.28
N LEU A 143 17.80 -6.80 -9.40
CA LEU A 143 17.85 -6.49 -7.98
C LEU A 143 19.05 -7.15 -7.29
N GLN A 144 19.81 -6.38 -6.52
CA GLN A 144 21.00 -6.86 -5.81
C GLN A 144 20.68 -7.43 -4.43
N GLY A 145 19.64 -6.93 -3.75
CA GLY A 145 19.27 -7.37 -2.39
C GLY A 145 19.19 -8.89 -2.23
N LYS A 146 19.66 -9.41 -1.10
CA LYS A 146 19.70 -10.85 -0.78
C LYS A 146 18.54 -11.28 0.09
N THR A 147 17.96 -10.33 0.82
CA THR A 147 16.81 -10.55 1.70
C THR A 147 15.60 -9.77 1.21
N ARG A 148 14.41 -10.17 1.66
CA ARG A 148 13.16 -9.44 1.40
C ARG A 148 13.28 -7.94 1.72
N ASP A 149 13.83 -7.63 2.88
CA ASP A 149 13.90 -6.27 3.40
C ASP A 149 14.92 -5.42 2.61
N GLU A 150 16.06 -6.00 2.21
CA GLU A 150 17.03 -5.36 1.31
C GLU A 150 16.43 -5.07 -0.07
N ILE A 151 15.61 -5.99 -0.61
CA ILE A 151 14.93 -5.79 -1.90
C ILE A 151 13.93 -4.63 -1.80
N ILE A 152 13.15 -4.56 -0.72
CA ILE A 152 12.20 -3.46 -0.50
C ILE A 152 12.95 -2.12 -0.38
N GLN A 153 14.06 -2.09 0.36
CA GLN A 153 14.91 -0.91 0.49
C GLN A 153 15.45 -0.45 -0.86
N GLU A 154 16.06 -1.34 -1.65
CA GLU A 154 16.62 -1.04 -2.98
C GLU A 154 15.56 -0.42 -3.90
N MET A 155 14.34 -0.95 -3.88
CA MET A 155 13.22 -0.43 -4.69
C MET A 155 12.75 0.96 -4.24
N ILE A 156 12.73 1.23 -2.93
CA ILE A 156 12.38 2.54 -2.36
C ILE A 156 13.44 3.59 -2.69
N GLU A 157 14.72 3.21 -2.62
CA GLU A 157 15.84 4.10 -2.96
C GLU A 157 15.77 4.57 -4.41
N VAL A 158 15.46 3.68 -5.36
CA VAL A 158 15.23 4.05 -6.77
C VAL A 158 14.06 5.03 -6.92
N MET A 159 12.96 4.82 -6.18
CA MET A 159 11.84 5.76 -6.22
C MET A 159 12.21 7.13 -5.64
N ALA A 160 13.04 7.16 -4.60
CA ALA A 160 13.52 8.40 -4.00
C ALA A 160 14.49 9.15 -4.92
N SER A 161 15.46 8.46 -5.53
CA SER A 161 16.42 9.06 -6.47
C SER A 161 15.74 9.66 -7.69
N GLU A 162 14.62 9.06 -8.12
CA GLU A 162 13.81 9.53 -9.24
C GLU A 162 12.80 10.64 -8.85
N GLY A 163 12.75 11.02 -7.57
CA GLY A 163 11.91 12.11 -7.06
C GLY A 163 10.44 11.75 -6.86
N PHE A 164 10.11 10.46 -6.73
CA PHE A 164 8.76 9.98 -6.43
C PHE A 164 8.49 9.81 -4.93
N VAL A 165 9.53 9.80 -4.10
CA VAL A 165 9.45 9.65 -2.63
C VAL A 165 10.38 10.67 -1.97
N GLU A 166 9.88 11.45 -1.02
CA GLU A 166 10.70 12.44 -0.29
C GLU A 166 11.35 11.87 0.99
N LYS A 167 10.70 10.89 1.61
CA LYS A 167 11.07 10.34 2.93
C LYS A 167 11.27 8.82 2.86
N PRO A 168 12.35 8.32 2.22
CA PRO A 168 12.56 6.90 1.99
C PRO A 168 12.61 6.09 3.28
N ASP A 169 13.23 6.59 4.35
CA ASP A 169 13.35 5.86 5.62
C ASP A 169 11.99 5.62 6.32
N GLU A 170 11.12 6.64 6.33
CA GLU A 170 9.77 6.52 6.88
C GLU A 170 8.90 5.56 6.03
N LEU A 171 9.10 5.58 4.71
CA LEU A 171 8.42 4.66 3.79
C LEU A 171 8.90 3.22 3.98
N LEU A 172 10.21 3.00 4.11
CA LEU A 172 10.81 1.70 4.37
C LEU A 172 10.29 1.11 5.68
N LYS A 173 10.34 1.88 6.77
CA LYS A 173 9.77 1.44 8.06
C LYS A 173 8.31 1.02 7.93
N SER A 174 7.51 1.80 7.20
CA SER A 174 6.09 1.48 6.96
C SER A 174 5.91 0.22 6.13
N ALA A 175 6.73 0.02 5.10
CA ALA A 175 6.72 -1.16 4.24
C ALA A 175 7.07 -2.43 5.01
N LEU A 176 8.17 -2.42 5.77
CA LEU A 176 8.61 -3.59 6.54
C LEU A 176 7.59 -3.98 7.61
N ASN A 177 7.00 -2.99 8.29
CA ASN A 177 5.93 -3.25 9.25
C ASN A 177 4.70 -3.90 8.59
N ARG A 178 4.32 -3.46 7.37
CA ARG A 178 3.20 -4.05 6.62
C ARG A 178 3.52 -5.46 6.15
N GLU A 179 4.73 -5.68 5.65
CA GLU A 179 5.21 -6.97 5.13
C GLU A 179 5.37 -8.02 6.24
N ALA A 180 5.61 -7.58 7.48
CA ALA A 180 5.69 -8.46 8.66
C ALA A 180 4.32 -8.99 9.13
N ILE A 181 3.20 -8.34 8.76
CA ILE A 181 1.85 -8.79 9.16
C ILE A 181 1.49 -10.08 8.41
N VAL A 182 1.50 -10.00 7.08
CA VAL A 182 1.31 -11.12 6.16
C VAL A 182 2.20 -10.86 4.94
N PRO A 183 3.05 -11.82 4.54
CA PRO A 183 3.85 -11.69 3.34
C PRO A 183 3.00 -11.40 2.10
N THR A 184 3.49 -10.52 1.23
CA THR A 184 2.79 -10.14 -0.01
C THR A 184 3.21 -10.99 -1.20
N ALA A 185 4.07 -11.98 -0.96
CA ALA A 185 4.46 -12.95 -1.96
C ALA A 185 3.34 -13.93 -2.26
N VAL A 186 3.07 -14.14 -3.54
CA VAL A 186 2.01 -15.00 -4.05
C VAL A 186 2.56 -16.05 -5.01
N GLU A 187 1.67 -16.80 -5.64
CA GLU A 187 2.05 -17.79 -6.65
C GLU A 187 2.79 -17.17 -7.84
N ASN A 188 3.35 -18.02 -8.69
CA ASN A 188 4.07 -17.63 -9.91
C ASN A 188 5.31 -16.75 -9.68
N GLY A 189 5.84 -16.73 -8.45
CA GLY A 189 7.07 -16.01 -8.11
C GLY A 189 6.90 -14.49 -8.08
N LEU A 190 5.68 -14.02 -7.77
CA LEU A 190 5.34 -12.60 -7.67
C LEU A 190 5.31 -12.13 -6.21
N ALA A 191 5.58 -10.85 -5.97
CA ALA A 191 5.26 -10.18 -4.70
C ALA A 191 4.80 -8.74 -4.92
N PHE A 192 3.93 -8.27 -4.03
CA PHE A 192 3.31 -6.93 -4.10
C PHE A 192 3.49 -6.13 -2.79
N PRO A 193 4.73 -5.93 -2.31
CA PRO A 193 4.98 -5.13 -1.12
C PRO A 193 4.45 -3.71 -1.34
N HIS A 194 3.71 -3.17 -0.37
CA HIS A 194 3.04 -1.89 -0.56
C HIS A 194 2.85 -1.09 0.73
N VAL A 195 2.65 0.22 0.58
CA VAL A 195 2.31 1.14 1.66
C VAL A 195 1.12 2.00 1.28
N ARG A 196 0.12 2.05 2.16
CA ARG A 196 -1.10 2.86 2.00
C ARG A 196 -1.03 4.17 2.78
N GLY A 197 -1.76 5.17 2.27
CA GLY A 197 -1.89 6.49 2.87
C GLY A 197 -0.66 7.37 2.71
N ILE A 198 0.09 7.18 1.62
CA ILE A 198 1.17 8.11 1.25
C ILE A 198 0.56 9.15 0.30
N GLU A 199 0.46 10.37 0.78
CA GLU A 199 -0.23 11.45 0.08
C GLU A 199 0.74 12.29 -0.78
N GLY A 200 0.22 13.13 -1.67
CA GLY A 200 1.02 14.05 -2.48
C GLY A 200 1.17 13.64 -3.95
N GLY A 201 0.56 12.55 -4.39
CA GLY A 201 0.58 12.15 -5.80
C GLY A 201 -0.48 11.11 -6.15
N GLY A 202 -0.24 10.36 -7.22
CA GLY A 202 -1.07 9.23 -7.63
C GLY A 202 -0.62 7.91 -7.00
N LEU A 203 -1.30 6.83 -7.33
CA LEU A 203 -0.71 5.50 -7.12
C LEU A 203 0.56 5.40 -7.97
N ILE A 204 1.68 4.99 -7.37
CA ILE A 204 2.94 4.80 -8.09
C ILE A 204 3.55 3.44 -7.71
N PHE A 205 4.21 2.77 -8.66
CA PHE A 205 4.95 1.55 -8.38
C PHE A 205 6.32 1.53 -9.06
N SER A 206 7.26 0.80 -8.45
CA SER A 206 8.48 0.32 -9.09
C SER A 206 8.39 -1.20 -9.30
N ALA A 207 9.07 -1.70 -10.32
CA ALA A 207 9.09 -3.13 -10.63
C ALA A 207 10.53 -3.62 -10.71
N GLY A 208 10.83 -4.70 -10.00
CA GLY A 208 12.17 -5.25 -9.92
C GLY A 208 12.21 -6.74 -10.19
N LEU A 209 13.32 -7.20 -10.80
CA LEU A 209 13.54 -8.58 -11.18
C LEU A 209 14.72 -9.16 -10.39
N LYS A 210 14.50 -10.33 -9.78
CA LYS A 210 15.51 -11.14 -9.09
C LYS A 210 15.56 -12.51 -9.76
N LYS A 211 16.37 -12.67 -10.81
CA LYS A 211 16.38 -13.88 -11.65
C LYS A 211 16.63 -15.17 -10.87
N GLN A 212 17.58 -15.12 -9.92
CA GLN A 212 17.92 -16.20 -9.01
C GLN A 212 16.83 -16.48 -7.95
N GLY A 213 15.87 -15.57 -7.81
CA GLY A 213 14.85 -15.60 -6.78
C GLY A 213 15.35 -15.14 -5.40
N VAL A 214 14.41 -14.84 -4.52
CA VAL A 214 14.64 -14.49 -3.12
C VAL A 214 13.51 -15.06 -2.26
N HIS A 215 13.81 -15.46 -1.02
CA HIS A 215 12.78 -15.81 -0.05
C HIS A 215 12.04 -14.55 0.38
N PHE A 216 10.73 -14.52 0.07
CA PHE A 216 9.86 -13.39 0.33
C PHE A 216 8.60 -13.80 1.14
N GLY A 217 8.59 -15.01 1.70
CA GLY A 217 7.47 -15.54 2.48
C GLY A 217 6.33 -16.16 1.65
N ALA A 218 6.59 -16.54 0.39
CA ALA A 218 5.59 -17.18 -0.45
C ALA A 218 5.16 -18.56 0.11
N PRO A 219 3.93 -19.02 -0.15
CA PRO A 219 3.47 -20.35 0.23
C PRO A 219 4.43 -21.46 -0.25
N LYS A 220 4.56 -22.52 0.54
CA LYS A 220 5.45 -23.67 0.26
C LYS A 220 6.92 -23.27 0.09
N ASN A 221 7.34 -22.15 0.69
CA ASN A 221 8.71 -21.63 0.67
C ASN A 221 9.27 -21.41 -0.75
N ARG A 222 8.41 -21.07 -1.71
CA ARG A 222 8.82 -20.76 -3.09
C ARG A 222 9.58 -19.43 -3.15
N LEU A 223 10.48 -19.32 -4.12
CA LEU A 223 11.23 -18.09 -4.36
C LEU A 223 10.42 -17.10 -5.20
N THR A 224 10.51 -15.82 -4.82
CA THR A 224 9.96 -14.70 -5.57
C THR A 224 11.00 -14.16 -6.54
N LYS A 225 10.59 -13.87 -7.78
CA LYS A 225 11.46 -13.38 -8.85
C LYS A 225 11.03 -12.03 -9.42
N ILE A 226 9.75 -11.69 -9.34
CA ILE A 226 9.20 -10.43 -9.87
C ILE A 226 8.51 -9.71 -8.72
N ILE A 227 8.96 -8.49 -8.42
CA ILE A 227 8.47 -7.71 -7.29
C ILE A 227 7.92 -6.39 -7.81
N PHE A 228 6.71 -6.04 -7.37
CA PHE A 228 6.09 -4.75 -7.63
C PHE A 228 5.91 -4.01 -6.31
N PHE A 229 6.77 -3.02 -6.02
CA PHE A 229 6.64 -2.21 -4.82
C PHE A 229 5.70 -1.04 -5.10
N ILE A 230 4.63 -0.90 -4.31
CA ILE A 230 3.53 0.01 -4.64
C ILE A 230 3.27 1.00 -3.49
N VAL A 231 3.16 2.28 -3.84
CA VAL A 231 2.85 3.37 -2.93
C VAL A 231 1.47 3.92 -3.26
N ILE A 232 0.56 3.90 -2.29
CA ILE A 232 -0.88 4.05 -2.50
C ILE A 232 -1.42 5.24 -1.69
N PRO A 233 -1.87 6.33 -2.34
CA PRO A 233 -2.69 7.34 -1.68
C PRO A 233 -4.03 6.76 -1.21
N LEU A 234 -4.62 7.29 -0.12
CA LEU A 234 -5.89 6.74 0.41
C LEU A 234 -7.00 6.72 -0.65
N ALA A 235 -7.08 7.80 -1.45
CA ALA A 235 -8.06 7.96 -2.52
C ALA A 235 -7.91 6.94 -3.66
N ALA A 236 -6.74 6.32 -3.83
CA ALA A 236 -6.44 5.39 -4.92
C ALA A 236 -6.53 3.90 -4.52
N SER A 237 -7.04 3.60 -3.31
CA SER A 237 -7.07 2.23 -2.77
C SER A 237 -7.84 1.21 -3.63
N ALA A 238 -8.89 1.65 -4.34
CA ALA A 238 -9.65 0.78 -5.24
C ALA A 238 -8.85 0.43 -6.52
N PHE A 239 -8.10 1.39 -7.07
CA PHE A 239 -7.27 1.16 -8.26
C PHE A 239 -6.12 0.20 -7.98
N TYR A 240 -5.60 0.20 -6.75
CA TYR A 240 -4.57 -0.74 -6.32
C TYR A 240 -4.99 -2.21 -6.51
N LEU A 241 -6.19 -2.58 -6.09
CA LEU A 241 -6.65 -3.97 -6.22
C LEU A 241 -6.79 -4.38 -7.68
N ASN A 242 -7.30 -3.49 -8.53
CA ASN A 242 -7.35 -3.75 -9.98
C ASN A 242 -5.96 -3.93 -10.59
N LEU A 243 -4.98 -3.15 -10.13
CA LEU A 243 -3.60 -3.22 -10.60
C LEU A 243 -2.95 -4.57 -10.27
N ILE A 244 -3.03 -5.02 -9.01
CA ILE A 244 -2.40 -6.29 -8.59
C ILE A 244 -3.10 -7.49 -9.25
N THR A 245 -4.43 -7.48 -9.36
CA THR A 245 -5.19 -8.54 -10.05
C THR A 245 -4.80 -8.61 -11.51
N GLY A 246 -4.65 -7.45 -12.17
CA GLY A 246 -4.18 -7.40 -13.55
C GLY A 246 -2.76 -7.92 -13.74
N PHE A 247 -1.85 -7.64 -12.80
CA PHE A 247 -0.51 -8.25 -12.83
C PHE A 247 -0.56 -9.76 -12.63
N MET A 248 -1.34 -10.25 -11.66
CA MET A 248 -1.51 -11.69 -11.45
C MET A 248 -2.05 -12.39 -12.69
N GLN A 249 -3.05 -11.80 -13.36
CA GLN A 249 -3.60 -12.34 -14.60
C GLN A 249 -2.53 -12.35 -15.71
N ALA A 250 -1.85 -11.23 -15.94
CA ALA A 250 -0.81 -11.13 -16.97
C ALA A 250 0.33 -12.12 -16.76
N PHE A 251 0.73 -12.33 -15.51
CA PHE A 251 1.85 -13.19 -15.13
C PHE A 251 1.43 -14.57 -14.64
N SER A 252 0.18 -14.97 -14.87
CA SER A 252 -0.24 -16.38 -14.77
C SER A 252 0.40 -17.24 -15.86
N ASP A 253 0.62 -16.65 -17.05
CA ASP A 253 1.35 -17.24 -18.16
C ASP A 253 2.87 -17.29 -17.86
N ALA A 254 3.45 -18.48 -17.95
CA ALA A 254 4.89 -18.69 -17.77
C ALA A 254 5.72 -17.96 -18.84
N ALA A 255 5.26 -17.95 -20.10
CA ALA A 255 5.98 -17.30 -21.19
C ALA A 255 6.05 -15.77 -20.96
N ALA A 256 4.99 -15.18 -20.42
CA ALA A 256 4.98 -13.78 -20.02
C ALA A 256 6.01 -13.47 -18.91
N ARG A 257 6.13 -14.36 -17.91
CA ARG A 257 7.12 -14.21 -16.83
C ARG A 257 8.54 -14.33 -17.34
N ASP A 258 8.84 -15.36 -18.14
CA ASP A 258 10.18 -15.59 -18.69
C ASP A 258 10.62 -14.41 -19.56
N ARG A 259 9.71 -13.93 -20.41
CA ARG A 259 9.94 -12.76 -21.26
C ARG A 259 10.25 -11.50 -20.46
N LEU A 260 9.60 -11.28 -19.31
CA LEU A 260 9.93 -10.16 -18.44
C LEU A 260 11.30 -10.39 -17.76
N LEU A 261 11.53 -11.59 -17.22
CA LEU A 261 12.78 -11.97 -16.54
C LEU A 261 14.02 -11.90 -17.44
N ASP A 262 13.86 -12.00 -18.76
CA ASP A 262 14.96 -11.87 -19.73
C ASP A 262 15.38 -10.42 -20.01
N CYS A 263 14.59 -9.44 -19.60
CA CYS A 263 14.92 -8.03 -19.79
C CYS A 263 16.21 -7.66 -19.03
N LYS A 264 17.09 -6.88 -19.69
CA LYS A 264 18.39 -6.45 -19.14
C LYS A 264 18.48 -4.95 -18.92
N THR A 265 17.57 -4.18 -19.50
CA THR A 265 17.56 -2.71 -19.39
C THR A 265 16.20 -2.21 -18.91
N PRO A 266 16.14 -1.09 -18.16
CA PRO A 266 14.90 -0.51 -17.67
C PRO A 266 13.89 -0.19 -18.78
N GLU A 267 14.36 0.32 -19.93
CA GLU A 267 13.52 0.69 -21.08
C GLU A 267 12.88 -0.55 -21.70
N LYS A 268 13.66 -1.63 -21.87
CA LYS A 268 13.14 -2.87 -22.45
C LYS A 268 12.15 -3.53 -21.51
N MET A 269 12.46 -3.56 -20.21
CA MET A 269 11.56 -4.06 -19.18
C MET A 269 10.24 -3.30 -19.18
N TRP A 270 10.29 -1.97 -19.25
CA TRP A 270 9.09 -1.11 -19.32
C TRP A 270 8.24 -1.41 -20.55
N GLN A 271 8.86 -1.52 -21.73
CA GLN A 271 8.16 -1.85 -22.97
C GLN A 271 7.48 -3.22 -22.90
N VAL A 272 8.20 -4.24 -22.42
CA VAL A 272 7.67 -5.60 -22.29
C VAL A 272 6.53 -5.62 -21.27
N LEU A 273 6.70 -4.98 -20.11
CA LEU A 273 5.66 -4.87 -19.09
C LEU A 273 4.38 -4.25 -19.65
N ASN A 274 4.48 -3.12 -20.35
CA ASN A 274 3.32 -2.48 -21.00
C ASN A 274 2.66 -3.40 -22.02
N GLN A 275 3.42 -4.09 -22.87
CA GLN A 275 2.85 -4.99 -23.88
C GLN A 275 2.10 -6.16 -23.26
N LEU A 276 2.62 -6.73 -22.17
CA LEU A 276 2.00 -7.86 -21.47
C LEU A 276 0.71 -7.46 -20.73
N THR A 277 0.61 -6.21 -20.28
CA THR A 277 -0.51 -5.77 -19.44
C THR A 277 -1.54 -4.90 -20.17
N LYS A 278 -1.24 -4.37 -21.36
CA LYS A 278 -2.07 -3.39 -22.09
C LYS A 278 -3.55 -3.78 -22.24
N LYS A 279 -3.85 -5.08 -22.39
CA LYS A 279 -5.22 -5.58 -22.57
C LYS A 279 -5.94 -5.90 -21.26
N ILE A 280 -5.22 -5.88 -20.14
CA ILE A 280 -5.67 -6.36 -18.83
C ILE A 280 -5.81 -5.18 -17.86
N ILE A 281 -4.84 -4.27 -17.84
CA ILE A 281 -4.78 -3.12 -16.93
C ILE A 281 -5.20 -1.86 -17.71
N PRO A 282 -6.36 -1.25 -17.37
CA PRO A 282 -6.91 -0.10 -18.09
C PRO A 282 -6.16 1.22 -17.83
#